data_AF-A0A929A018-F1
#
_entry.id   AF-A0A929A018-F1
#
_cell.length_a   1.000
_cell.length_b   1.000
_cell.length_c   1.000
_cell.angle_alpha   90.00
_cell.angle_beta   90.00
_cell.angle_gamma   90.00
#
_symmetry.space_group_name_H-M   'P 1'
#
loop_
_entity.id
_entity.type
_entity.pdbx_description
1 polymer ?
#
loop_
_entity_poly.entity_id
_entity_poly.type
_entity_poly.pdbx_seq_one_letter_code
_entity_poly.pdbx_strand_id
1 'polypeptide(L)' 'MTPESLNQFFPKAQQQQYVQHLLGRVGLTRRRADCFVRLWAYLQLKQAETPQTV' A
#
# COMPACT_ATOMS: atom_id res chain seq x y z
N MET A 1 -0.65 -14.97 -3.99
CA MET A 1 -1.41 -13.72 -3.78
C MET A 1 -1.85 -13.20 -5.14
N THR A 2 -3.13 -13.32 -5.48
CA THR A 2 -3.64 -12.69 -6.71
C THR A 2 -3.70 -11.17 -6.48
N PRO A 3 -3.37 -10.33 -7.48
CA PRO A 3 -3.47 -8.87 -7.36
C PRO A 3 -4.89 -8.38 -7.07
N GLU A 4 -5.89 -9.26 -7.17
CA GLU A 4 -7.29 -8.98 -6.91
C GLU A 4 -7.61 -8.79 -5.43
N SER A 5 -7.02 -9.60 -4.54
CA SER A 5 -7.22 -9.47 -3.09
C SER A 5 -6.75 -8.11 -2.57
N LEU A 6 -5.63 -7.60 -3.10
CA LEU A 6 -5.09 -6.30 -2.72
C LEU A 6 -6.01 -5.16 -3.16
N ASN A 7 -6.62 -5.25 -4.34
CA ASN A 7 -7.60 -4.26 -4.80
C ASN A 7 -8.92 -4.32 -4.02
N GLN A 8 -9.27 -5.47 -3.43
CA GLN A 8 -10.45 -5.63 -2.59
C GLN A 8 -10.27 -4.98 -1.21
N PHE A 9 -9.12 -5.21 -0.56
CA PHE A 9 -8.83 -4.62 0.75
C PHE A 9 -8.33 -3.17 0.67
N PHE A 10 -7.74 -2.79 -0.46
CA PHE A 10 -7.18 -1.46 -0.65
C PHE A 10 -7.43 -0.95 -2.08
N PRO A 11 -8.61 -0.32 -2.32
CA PRO A 11 -9.01 0.13 -3.64
C PRO A 11 -8.00 1.10 -4.26
N LYS A 12 -7.84 1.03 -5.58
CA LYS A 12 -6.94 1.93 -6.33
C LYS A 12 -7.23 3.41 -6.06
N ALA A 13 -8.49 3.80 -5.84
CA ALA A 13 -8.86 5.17 -5.51
C ALA A 13 -8.20 5.63 -4.19
N GLN A 14 -8.26 4.79 -3.15
CA GLN A 14 -7.59 5.07 -1.88
C GLN A 14 -6.07 5.08 -2.04
N GLN A 15 -5.49 4.12 -2.77
CA GLN A 15 -4.06 4.12 -3.09
C GLN A 15 -3.61 5.45 -3.70
N GLN A 16 -4.38 5.99 -4.66
CA GLN A 16 -4.05 7.25 -5.30
C GLN A 16 -4.15 8.45 -4.36
N GLN A 17 -5.10 8.47 -3.42
CA GLN A 17 -5.15 9.51 -2.39
C GLN A 17 -3.88 9.50 -1.54
N TYR A 18 -3.44 8.33 -1.07
CA TYR A 18 -2.18 8.22 -0.30
C TYR A 18 -0.95 8.60 -1.12
N VAL A 19 -0.90 8.20 -2.39
CA VAL A 19 0.18 8.63 -3.32
C VAL A 19 0.19 10.15 -3.45
N GLN A 20 -0.97 10.80 -3.59
CA GLN A 20 -1.07 12.26 -3.65
C GLN A 20 -0.65 12.95 -2.34
N HIS A 21 -0.96 12.37 -1.19
CA HIS A 21 -0.49 12.90 0.10
C HIS A 21 1.03 12.74 0.31
N LEU A 22 1.64 11.69 -0.26
CA LEU A 22 3.07 11.44 -0.20
C LEU A 22 3.86 12.28 -1.22
N LEU A 23 3.23 12.60 -2.35
CA LEU A 23 3.77 13.53 -3.33
C LEU A 23 3.93 14.92 -2.68
N GLY A 24 5.15 15.44 -2.68
CA GLY A 24 5.47 16.78 -2.18
C GLY A 24 5.94 16.87 -0.72
N ARG A 25 5.85 15.80 0.08
CA ARG A 25 6.30 15.84 1.50
C ARG A 25 7.73 15.32 1.74
N VAL A 26 8.31 14.52 0.84
CA VAL A 26 9.60 13.81 1.11
C VAL A 26 10.52 13.73 -0.13
N GLY A 27 10.36 14.61 -1.12
CA GLY A 27 11.10 14.48 -2.39
C GLY A 27 10.80 13.17 -3.14
N LEU A 28 9.70 12.50 -2.77
CA LEU A 28 9.24 11.27 -3.39
C LEU A 28 8.63 11.58 -4.75
N THR A 29 9.16 10.94 -5.79
CA THR A 29 8.53 10.93 -7.12
C THR A 29 7.31 10.02 -7.11
N ARG A 30 6.39 10.24 -8.05
CA ARG A 30 5.14 9.46 -8.18
C ARG A 30 5.37 7.96 -8.19
N ARG A 31 6.42 7.48 -8.87
CA ARG A 31 6.78 6.05 -8.89
C ARG A 31 7.19 5.52 -7.52
N ARG A 32 7.98 6.28 -6.76
CA ARG A 32 8.39 5.88 -5.41
C ARG A 32 7.22 5.87 -4.44
N ALA A 33 6.32 6.85 -4.54
CA ALA A 33 5.10 6.89 -3.76
C ALA A 33 4.18 5.70 -4.08
N ASP A 34 3.98 5.36 -5.36
CA ASP A 34 3.18 4.20 -5.77
C ASP A 34 3.78 2.88 -5.24
N CYS A 35 5.08 2.66 -5.40
CA CYS A 35 5.78 1.50 -4.84
C CYS A 35 5.67 1.44 -3.32
N PHE A 36 5.80 2.57 -2.63
CA PHE A 36 5.71 2.63 -1.17
C PHE A 36 4.32 2.25 -0.67
N VAL A 37 3.27 2.80 -1.29
CA VAL A 37 1.88 2.51 -0.94
C VAL A 37 1.55 1.04 -1.18
N ARG A 38 2.02 0.45 -2.29
CA ARG A 38 1.85 -0.99 -2.56
C ARG A 38 2.58 -1.87 -1.55
N LEU A 39 3.83 -1.53 -1.22
CA LEU A 39 4.63 -2.27 -0.26
C LEU A 39 4.02 -2.20 1.14
N TRP A 40 3.56 -1.03 1.55
CA TRP A 40 2.88 -0.83 2.82
C TRP A 40 1.59 -1.65 2.90
N ALA A 41 0.74 -1.60 1.88
CA ALA A 41 -0.48 -2.41 1.82
C ALA A 41 -0.19 -3.91 1.85
N TYR A 42 0.87 -4.36 1.16
CA TYR A 42 1.34 -5.74 1.23
C TYR A 42 1.80 -6.15 2.63
N LEU A 43 2.56 -5.30 3.32
CA LEU A 43 3.02 -5.56 4.69
C LEU A 43 1.85 -5.63 5.68
N GLN A 44 0.84 -4.77 5.52
CA GLN A 44 -0.37 -4.81 6.34
C GLN A 44 -1.14 -6.13 6.16
N LEU A 45 -1.30 -6.57 4.91
CA LEU A 45 -1.96 -7.85 4.62
C LEU A 45 -1.15 -9.04 5.13
N LYS A 46 0.17 -9.01 4.95
CA LYS A 46 1.05 -10.05 5.47
C LYS A 46 0.95 -10.14 6.99
N GLN A 47 0.90 -9.02 7.70
CA GLN A 47 0.70 -9.00 9.16
C GLN A 47 -0.70 -9.51 9.56
N ALA A 48 -1.74 -9.25 8.75
CA ALA A 48 -3.08 -9.79 9.00
C ALA A 48 -3.18 -11.31 8.75
N GLU A 49 -2.44 -11.84 7.77
CA GLU A 49 -2.35 -13.28 7.48
C GLU A 49 -1.43 -14.04 8.45
N THR A 50 -0.55 -13.35 9.17
CA THR A 50 0.33 -13.96 10.17
C THR A 50 -0.21 -13.61 11.56
N PRO A 51 -1.22 -14.33 12.09
CA PRO A 51 -1.59 -14.17 13.49
C PRO A 51 -0.35 -14.45 14.32
N GLN A 52 0.03 -13.47 15.15
CA GLN A 52 1.14 -13.59 16.06
C GLN A 52 0.89 -14.77 17.01
N THR A 53 1.49 -15.93 16.76
CA THR A 53 1.81 -16.88 17.83
C THR A 53 2.97 -16.29 18.60
N VAL A 54 2.60 -15.52 19.62
CA VAL A 54 3.44 -15.19 20.78
C VAL A 54 3.60 -16.45 21.63
#